data_AF-A0A6P2CFD5-F1
#
_entry.id   AF-A0A6P2CFD5-F1
#
_cell.length_a   1.000
_cell.length_b   1.000
_cell.length_c   1.000
_cell.angle_alpha   90.00
_cell.angle_beta   90.00
_cell.angle_gamma   90.00
#
_symmetry.space_group_name_H-M   'P 1'
#
loop_
_entity.id
_entity.type
_entity.pdbx_description
1 polymer ?
#
loop_
_entity_poly.entity_id
_entity_poly.type
_entity_poly.pdbx_seq_one_letter_code
_entity_poly.pdbx_strand_id
1 'polypeptide(L)'
;MTITSDQRGFAPGPRTGGAPRRGAAPDLCRLTILAAHTQVDLAVPASVPLAMLIPGVLDTIRGHHGENDFDDSHEQLEPSEWVLAKIGQAPLSSTLTLQEHGIRDGDLLVLEHADTAAPPPLFDDIMYSVALSGADTEKEWSPAWARTMGAIAAVALTATASFSLLWAEAGTSSYLAAGAAFFAAVVFLVAGSVVGRVYGDTGASLVLGTCALPLSLTAGFLFVPGAVGAPHVLLGAALVTATAILLLRVSGVGTTTYTATALVSLATAVAATVDTLADAPTYRLGAGVVGVALLLLGAAPRLAILLAKLPLPPVPAPGTSVDPAEDDPDDARTMPTFDVLAQRAAQARRYLTGIVVASVVLTVVGSLLAARGENDTIVYWPGILLSFAAAVVLMFRGRTYGSVRQAVPLIGGGTVLVAALLVGASITTSAMALVVFGVVLLGVLGALALGFLAPTQSFSPVMRRATELVDLAIIATVLPLVCWVLGLHALMRGL
;
A
#
# COMPACT_ATOMS: atom_id res chain seq x y z
N MET A 1 -2.33 86.44 -35.38
CA MET A 1 -2.03 85.38 -36.37
C MET A 1 -0.51 85.35 -36.46
N THR A 2 0.08 84.42 -35.73
CA THR A 2 1.37 84.63 -35.04
C THR A 2 2.02 83.26 -34.89
N ILE A 3 3.14 82.96 -35.55
CA ILE A 3 3.97 81.78 -35.23
C ILE A 3 5.44 82.03 -35.61
N THR A 4 6.32 81.77 -34.64
CA THR A 4 7.75 81.46 -34.77
C THR A 4 8.19 80.46 -33.68
N SER A 5 9.17 79.62 -34.07
CA SER A 5 10.34 79.06 -33.34
C SER A 5 10.31 77.85 -32.38
N ASP A 6 11.39 77.04 -32.57
CA ASP A 6 12.12 76.07 -31.69
C ASP A 6 11.61 74.60 -31.54
N GLN A 7 12.39 73.53 -31.27
CA GLN A 7 13.69 72.92 -31.71
C GLN A 7 13.93 71.59 -30.91
N ARG A 8 14.63 70.59 -31.52
CA ARG A 8 15.26 69.33 -30.98
C ARG A 8 14.34 68.12 -30.61
N GLY A 9 14.67 66.86 -30.89
CA GLY A 9 15.83 66.22 -31.54
C GLY A 9 15.61 64.71 -31.83
N PHE A 10 16.48 64.09 -32.65
CA PHE A 10 16.47 62.65 -32.97
C PHE A 10 17.91 62.14 -33.12
N ALA A 11 18.27 61.04 -32.44
CA ALA A 11 19.59 60.41 -32.47
C ALA A 11 19.51 59.01 -33.13
N PRO A 12 20.47 58.60 -34.00
CA PRO A 12 20.52 57.25 -34.56
C PRO A 12 21.34 56.27 -33.70
N GLY A 13 20.87 55.01 -33.63
CA GLY A 13 21.38 53.94 -32.76
C GLY A 13 22.64 53.19 -33.23
N PRO A 14 23.14 52.22 -32.43
CA PRO A 14 24.50 51.70 -32.54
C PRO A 14 24.64 50.42 -33.39
N ARG A 15 25.90 50.21 -33.80
CA ARG A 15 26.48 49.16 -34.67
C ARG A 15 26.27 47.73 -34.15
N THR A 16 25.98 46.78 -35.05
CA THR A 16 26.17 45.34 -34.81
C THR A 16 27.14 44.76 -35.84
N GLY A 17 28.30 44.30 -35.34
CA GLY A 17 29.26 43.52 -36.13
C GLY A 17 28.72 42.12 -36.39
N GLY A 18 28.73 41.70 -37.65
CA GLY A 18 28.44 40.31 -38.03
C GLY A 18 29.56 39.40 -37.54
N ALA A 19 29.26 38.56 -36.55
CA ALA A 19 30.11 37.44 -36.17
C ALA A 19 30.15 36.41 -37.31
N PRO A 20 31.29 35.74 -37.56
CA PRO A 20 31.34 34.65 -38.52
C PRO A 20 30.41 33.52 -38.07
N ARG A 21 29.59 32.98 -38.98
CA ARG A 21 28.81 31.76 -38.74
C ARG A 21 29.80 30.64 -38.40
N ARG A 22 29.88 30.25 -37.12
CA ARG A 22 30.47 28.98 -36.73
C ARG A 22 29.66 27.89 -37.42
N GLY A 23 30.26 27.16 -38.35
CA GLY A 23 29.65 25.94 -38.89
C GLY A 23 29.27 25.04 -37.71
N ALA A 24 28.04 24.52 -37.71
CA ALA A 24 27.64 23.53 -36.71
C ALA A 24 28.65 22.38 -36.76
N ALA A 25 29.23 22.02 -35.61
CA ALA A 25 30.04 20.82 -35.52
C ALA A 25 29.17 19.64 -35.98
N PRO A 26 29.68 18.73 -36.82
CA PRO A 26 28.91 17.57 -37.24
C PRO A 26 28.51 16.78 -35.99
N ASP A 27 27.23 16.43 -35.89
CA ASP A 27 26.73 15.55 -34.84
C ASP A 27 27.33 14.16 -35.09
N LEU A 28 28.26 13.74 -34.24
CA LEU A 28 29.03 12.51 -34.41
C LEU A 28 28.36 11.39 -33.63
N CYS A 29 28.17 10.25 -34.29
CA CYS A 29 27.70 9.01 -33.68
C CYS A 29 28.89 8.05 -33.51
N ARG A 30 29.09 7.55 -32.28
CA ARG A 30 30.07 6.49 -31.97
C ARG A 30 29.45 5.14 -32.26
N LEU A 31 30.03 4.40 -33.18
CA LEU A 31 29.58 3.07 -33.59
C LEU A 31 30.68 2.06 -33.40
N THR A 32 30.30 0.84 -33.08
CA THR A 32 31.17 -0.31 -33.17
C THR A 32 30.81 -1.07 -34.43
N ILE A 33 31.79 -1.32 -35.30
CA ILE A 33 31.60 -2.09 -36.53
C ILE A 33 32.34 -3.41 -36.40
N LEU A 34 31.57 -4.50 -36.51
CA LEU A 34 32.07 -5.86 -36.52
C LEU A 34 32.24 -6.32 -37.96
N ALA A 35 33.48 -6.60 -38.35
CA ALA A 35 33.84 -7.30 -39.58
C ALA A 35 34.24 -8.76 -39.26
N ALA A 36 34.46 -9.59 -40.28
CA ALA A 36 34.71 -11.02 -40.12
C ALA A 36 35.81 -11.36 -39.09
N HIS A 37 36.90 -10.59 -39.07
CA HIS A 37 38.07 -10.85 -38.24
C HIS A 37 38.48 -9.68 -37.34
N THR A 38 37.75 -8.57 -37.38
CA THR A 38 38.11 -7.35 -36.64
C THR A 38 36.88 -6.61 -36.14
N GLN A 39 37.05 -5.90 -35.02
CA GLN A 39 36.07 -4.99 -34.48
C GLN A 39 36.70 -3.60 -34.39
N VAL A 40 36.03 -2.59 -34.94
CA VAL A 40 36.56 -1.22 -34.97
C VAL A 40 35.51 -0.25 -34.44
N ASP A 41 35.92 0.59 -33.50
CA ASP A 41 35.10 1.68 -32.96
C ASP A 41 35.38 2.98 -33.72
N LEU A 42 34.34 3.58 -34.29
CA LEU A 42 34.44 4.75 -35.17
C LEU A 42 33.45 5.83 -34.74
N ALA A 43 33.87 7.09 -34.84
CA ALA A 43 32.98 8.24 -34.69
C ALA A 43 32.70 8.82 -36.08
N VAL A 44 31.46 8.66 -36.56
CA VAL A 44 31.04 9.08 -37.90
C VAL A 44 29.90 10.10 -37.84
N PRO A 45 29.77 11.04 -38.80
CA PRO A 45 28.66 11.99 -38.82
C PRO A 45 27.29 11.30 -38.96
N ALA A 46 26.39 11.54 -38.01
CA ALA A 46 25.08 10.87 -37.94
C ALA A 46 24.10 11.31 -39.04
N SER A 47 24.30 12.52 -39.59
CA SER A 47 23.44 13.16 -40.60
C SER A 47 23.90 12.96 -42.04
N VAL A 48 24.92 12.12 -42.27
CA VAL A 48 25.43 11.79 -43.61
C VAL A 48 24.85 10.44 -44.06
N PRO A 49 24.41 10.30 -45.32
CA PRO A 49 23.94 9.03 -45.85
C PRO A 49 24.99 7.93 -45.76
N LEU A 50 24.55 6.72 -45.39
CA LEU A 50 25.42 5.55 -45.21
C LEU A 50 26.29 5.25 -46.44
N ALA A 51 25.79 5.44 -47.66
CA ALA A 51 26.54 5.24 -48.91
C ALA A 51 27.85 6.03 -48.98
N MET A 52 27.90 7.21 -48.34
CA MET A 52 29.10 8.06 -48.31
C MET A 52 30.06 7.67 -47.18
N LEU A 53 29.59 6.92 -46.18
CA LEU A 53 30.36 6.50 -45.01
C LEU A 53 31.01 5.13 -45.20
N ILE A 54 30.34 4.20 -45.90
CA ILE A 54 30.80 2.81 -46.11
C ILE A 54 32.22 2.73 -46.70
N PRO A 55 32.60 3.48 -47.75
CA PRO A 55 33.96 3.42 -48.29
C PRO A 55 35.03 3.80 -47.26
N GLY A 56 34.78 4.86 -46.46
CA GLY A 56 35.72 5.30 -45.43
C GLY A 56 35.84 4.33 -44.25
N VAL A 57 34.74 3.65 -43.90
CA VAL A 57 34.74 2.55 -42.93
C VAL A 57 35.59 1.38 -43.44
N LEU A 58 35.38 0.97 -44.70
CA LEU A 58 36.14 -0.11 -45.34
C LEU A 58 37.63 0.20 -45.39
N ASP A 59 38.02 1.42 -45.76
CA ASP A 59 39.42 1.84 -45.79
C ASP A 59 40.06 1.81 -44.39
N THR A 60 39.30 2.15 -43.35
CA THR A 60 39.79 2.09 -41.96
C THR A 60 40.01 0.65 -41.50
N ILE A 61 39.10 -0.26 -41.85
CA ILE A 61 39.22 -1.69 -41.55
C ILE A 61 40.41 -2.30 -42.31
N ARG A 62 40.59 -1.96 -43.59
CA ARG A 62 41.75 -2.37 -44.41
C ARG A 62 43.07 -1.92 -43.82
N GLY A 63 43.14 -0.66 -43.38
CA GLY A 63 44.34 -0.10 -42.77
C GLY A 63 44.76 -0.82 -41.49
N HIS A 64 43.80 -1.44 -40.78
CA HIS A 64 44.05 -2.24 -39.57
C HIS A 64 44.35 -3.71 -39.86
N HIS A 65 43.86 -4.25 -40.98
CA HIS A 65 44.10 -5.65 -41.39
C HIS A 65 45.56 -5.93 -41.82
N GLY A 66 46.33 -4.91 -42.18
CA GLY A 66 47.74 -5.04 -42.59
C GLY A 66 48.72 -5.50 -41.48
N GLU A 67 48.26 -5.64 -40.23
CA GLU A 67 49.09 -6.08 -39.08
C GLU A 67 48.74 -7.49 -38.55
N ASN A 68 47.75 -8.19 -39.11
CA ASN A 68 47.34 -9.53 -38.66
C ASN A 68 47.93 -10.65 -39.53
N ASP A 69 49.05 -11.23 -39.10
CA ASP A 69 49.88 -12.26 -39.77
C ASP A 69 49.29 -13.70 -39.78
N PHE A 70 47.97 -13.86 -39.60
CA PHE A 70 47.35 -15.18 -39.36
C PHE A 70 46.34 -15.65 -40.43
N ASP A 71 46.04 -14.86 -41.46
CA ASP A 71 45.17 -15.29 -42.56
C ASP A 71 45.52 -14.58 -43.89
N ASP A 72 45.84 -15.37 -44.93
CA ASP A 72 46.26 -14.91 -46.27
C ASP A 72 45.07 -14.77 -47.24
N SER A 73 43.82 -14.86 -46.75
CA SER A 73 42.63 -14.63 -47.56
C SER A 73 42.50 -13.15 -47.92
N HIS A 74 42.94 -12.79 -49.12
CA HIS A 74 42.69 -11.47 -49.70
C HIS A 74 41.20 -11.26 -49.99
N GLU A 75 40.42 -10.84 -49.00
CA GLU A 75 39.05 -10.34 -49.24
C GLU A 75 39.14 -9.04 -50.07
N GLN A 76 38.72 -9.13 -51.34
CA GLN A 76 38.58 -7.97 -52.20
C GLN A 76 37.34 -7.17 -51.77
N LEU A 77 37.55 -6.18 -50.90
CA LEU A 77 36.49 -5.33 -50.35
C LEU A 77 36.01 -4.26 -51.39
N GLU A 78 35.36 -4.66 -52.48
CA GLU A 78 34.80 -3.71 -53.47
C GLU A 78 33.68 -2.84 -52.83
N PRO A 79 33.79 -1.49 -52.79
CA PRO A 79 32.86 -0.65 -52.01
C PRO A 79 31.37 -0.74 -52.38
N SER A 80 31.05 -1.19 -53.59
CA SER A 80 29.68 -1.33 -54.08
C SER A 80 28.93 -2.53 -53.52
N GLU A 81 29.63 -3.46 -52.85
CA GLU A 81 29.06 -4.75 -52.45
C GLU A 81 28.88 -4.90 -50.93
N TRP A 82 29.26 -3.89 -50.14
CA TRP A 82 29.19 -3.95 -48.67
C TRP A 82 28.05 -3.13 -48.11
N VAL A 83 27.39 -3.69 -47.10
CA VAL A 83 26.30 -3.08 -46.38
C VAL A 83 26.52 -3.21 -44.88
N LEU A 84 25.91 -2.29 -44.11
CA LEU A 84 25.89 -2.36 -42.66
C LEU A 84 24.53 -2.86 -42.21
N ALA A 85 24.49 -3.84 -41.33
CA ALA A 85 23.28 -4.38 -40.74
C ALA A 85 23.36 -4.34 -39.20
N LYS A 86 22.22 -4.32 -38.52
CA LYS A 86 22.19 -4.70 -37.10
C LYS A 86 22.28 -6.22 -37.01
N ILE A 87 22.83 -6.74 -35.91
CA ILE A 87 22.94 -8.19 -35.70
C ILE A 87 21.56 -8.85 -35.87
N GLY A 88 21.47 -9.80 -36.81
CA GLY A 88 20.26 -10.56 -37.09
C GLY A 88 19.11 -9.73 -37.67
N GLN A 89 19.41 -8.62 -38.36
CA GLN A 89 18.42 -7.78 -39.05
C GLN A 89 18.82 -7.63 -40.52
N ALA A 90 17.84 -7.22 -41.35
CA ALA A 90 18.11 -6.89 -42.73
C ALA A 90 19.10 -5.70 -42.85
N PRO A 91 19.86 -5.62 -43.95
CA PRO A 91 20.78 -4.51 -44.23
C PRO A 91 20.12 -3.13 -44.11
N LEU A 92 20.86 -2.19 -43.54
CA LEU A 92 20.45 -0.79 -43.52
C LEU A 92 20.51 -0.23 -44.94
N SER A 93 19.47 0.51 -45.32
CA SER A 93 19.42 1.22 -46.59
C SER A 93 20.55 2.25 -46.67
N SER A 94 21.37 2.17 -47.72
CA SER A 94 22.52 3.05 -47.96
C SER A 94 22.13 4.50 -48.28
N THR A 95 20.88 4.74 -48.68
CA THR A 95 20.34 6.07 -49.01
C THR A 95 19.96 6.90 -47.78
N LEU A 96 19.78 6.26 -46.63
CA LEU A 96 19.36 6.92 -45.39
C LEU A 96 20.57 7.21 -44.48
N THR A 97 20.37 8.17 -43.60
CA THR A 97 21.34 8.56 -42.56
C THR A 97 21.24 7.63 -41.34
N LEU A 98 22.27 7.61 -40.50
CA LEU A 98 22.26 6.85 -39.24
C LEU A 98 21.13 7.30 -38.31
N GLN A 99 20.83 8.59 -38.29
CA GLN A 99 19.75 9.16 -37.48
C GLN A 99 18.36 8.70 -37.95
N GLU A 100 18.15 8.59 -39.27
CA GLU A 100 16.88 8.10 -39.85
C GLU A 100 16.67 6.61 -39.59
N HIS A 101 17.75 5.83 -39.53
CA HIS A 101 17.71 4.43 -39.08
C HIS A 101 17.61 4.29 -37.55
N GLY A 102 17.57 5.40 -36.81
CA GLY A 102 17.48 5.41 -35.35
C GLY A 102 18.71 4.80 -34.66
N ILE A 103 19.86 4.78 -35.32
CA ILE A 103 21.12 4.29 -34.77
C ILE A 103 21.62 5.28 -33.72
N ARG A 104 21.98 4.77 -32.54
CA ARG A 104 22.44 5.59 -31.40
C ARG A 104 23.92 5.34 -31.11
N ASP A 105 24.51 6.24 -30.35
CA ASP A 105 25.86 6.06 -29.79
C ASP A 105 25.98 4.73 -29.05
N GLY A 106 26.98 3.94 -29.44
CA GLY A 106 27.27 2.62 -28.87
C GLY A 106 26.56 1.45 -29.58
N ASP A 107 25.78 1.71 -30.63
CA ASP A 107 25.18 0.63 -31.42
C ASP A 107 26.27 -0.17 -32.16
N LEU A 108 26.12 -1.50 -32.14
CA LEU A 108 26.96 -2.46 -32.84
C LEU A 108 26.35 -2.78 -34.21
N LEU A 109 27.11 -2.52 -35.27
CA LEU A 109 26.75 -2.85 -36.65
C LEU A 109 27.67 -3.94 -37.18
N VAL A 110 27.14 -4.84 -38.01
CA VAL A 110 27.90 -5.86 -38.70
C VAL A 110 28.11 -5.40 -40.15
N LEU A 111 29.34 -5.49 -40.60
CA LEU A 111 29.72 -5.27 -41.99
C LEU A 111 29.55 -6.59 -42.75
N GLU A 112 28.60 -6.64 -43.67
CA GLU A 112 28.24 -7.84 -44.44
C GLU A 112 28.28 -7.56 -45.94
N HIS A 113 28.50 -8.60 -46.74
CA HIS A 113 28.34 -8.52 -48.18
C HIS A 113 26.85 -8.49 -48.52
N ALA A 114 26.44 -7.68 -49.51
CA ALA A 114 25.04 -7.49 -49.88
C ALA A 114 24.34 -8.80 -50.25
N ASP A 115 25.07 -9.74 -50.86
CA ASP A 115 24.56 -11.05 -51.29
C ASP A 115 24.49 -12.08 -50.15
N THR A 116 25.20 -11.86 -49.04
CA THR A 116 25.23 -12.76 -47.87
C THR A 116 24.46 -12.22 -46.68
N ALA A 117 23.75 -11.11 -46.86
CA ALA A 117 23.05 -10.43 -45.79
C ALA A 117 22.02 -11.34 -45.11
N ALA A 118 21.99 -11.31 -43.78
CA ALA A 118 21.06 -12.13 -43.02
C ALA A 118 19.59 -11.75 -43.36
N PRO A 119 18.73 -12.71 -43.74
CA PRO A 119 17.30 -12.44 -43.91
C PRO A 119 16.70 -12.01 -42.56
N PRO A 120 15.61 -11.21 -42.56
CA PRO A 120 14.95 -10.83 -41.33
C PRO A 120 14.46 -12.10 -40.59
N PRO A 121 14.53 -12.12 -39.25
CA PRO A 121 14.17 -13.28 -38.47
C PRO A 121 12.69 -13.59 -38.67
N LEU A 122 12.40 -14.77 -39.23
CA LEU A 122 11.05 -15.28 -39.38
C LEU A 122 10.63 -15.94 -38.06
N PHE A 123 9.76 -15.27 -37.30
CA PHE A 123 9.13 -15.87 -36.14
C PHE A 123 7.93 -16.71 -36.59
N ASP A 124 8.15 -18.00 -36.85
CA ASP A 124 7.13 -18.96 -37.35
C ASP A 124 6.17 -19.47 -36.26
N ASP A 125 6.21 -18.87 -35.06
CA ASP A 125 5.52 -19.40 -33.88
C ASP A 125 4.31 -18.54 -33.48
N ILE A 126 3.40 -18.37 -34.45
CA ILE A 126 2.10 -17.72 -34.25
C ILE A 126 1.23 -18.51 -33.25
N MET A 127 1.43 -19.83 -33.15
CA MET A 127 0.74 -20.68 -32.18
C MET A 127 1.32 -20.55 -30.77
N TYR A 128 2.64 -20.46 -30.62
CA TYR A 128 3.27 -20.19 -29.33
C TYR A 128 2.92 -18.80 -28.80
N SER A 129 2.91 -17.78 -29.67
CA SER A 129 2.51 -16.42 -29.29
C SER A 129 1.04 -16.31 -28.89
N VAL A 130 0.13 -17.07 -29.52
CA VAL A 130 -1.28 -17.16 -29.10
C VAL A 130 -1.45 -17.95 -27.79
N ALA A 131 -0.68 -19.03 -27.59
CA ALA A 131 -0.68 -19.80 -26.33
C ALA A 131 -0.11 -18.98 -25.15
N LEU A 132 0.86 -18.10 -25.40
CA LEU A 132 1.36 -17.13 -24.43
C LEU A 132 0.44 -15.91 -24.27
N SER A 133 -0.32 -15.55 -25.30
CA SER A 133 -1.31 -14.47 -25.23
C SER A 133 -2.51 -14.91 -24.39
N GLY A 134 -2.34 -14.91 -23.08
CA GLY A 134 -3.37 -15.35 -22.15
C GLY A 134 -2.81 -16.00 -20.89
N ALA A 135 -1.61 -16.60 -20.96
CA ALA A 135 -0.97 -17.24 -19.79
C ALA A 135 -0.71 -16.24 -18.64
N ASP A 136 -0.46 -14.97 -18.95
CA ASP A 136 -0.32 -13.91 -17.94
C ASP A 136 -1.67 -13.37 -17.42
N THR A 137 -2.75 -13.58 -18.18
CA THR A 137 -4.08 -13.02 -17.89
C THR A 137 -4.97 -14.04 -17.15
N GLU A 138 -4.89 -15.32 -17.52
CA GLU A 138 -5.64 -16.41 -16.93
C GLU A 138 -4.77 -17.19 -15.95
N LYS A 139 -5.00 -16.97 -14.64
CA LYS A 139 -4.32 -17.73 -13.59
C LYS A 139 -4.92 -19.13 -13.52
N GLU A 140 -4.11 -20.13 -13.85
CA GLU A 140 -4.48 -21.54 -13.66
C GLU A 140 -4.74 -21.87 -12.18
N TRP A 141 -5.59 -22.89 -11.95
CA TRP A 141 -5.83 -23.42 -10.61
C TRP A 141 -4.55 -24.03 -10.05
N SER A 142 -3.96 -23.35 -9.07
CA SER A 142 -2.72 -23.76 -8.43
C SER A 142 -2.96 -24.31 -7.01
N PRO A 143 -2.03 -25.09 -6.45
CA PRO A 143 -2.07 -25.48 -5.04
C PRO A 143 -2.20 -24.28 -4.08
N ALA A 144 -1.69 -23.11 -4.46
CA ALA A 144 -1.83 -21.88 -3.67
C ALA A 144 -3.30 -21.40 -3.62
N TRP A 145 -4.02 -21.45 -4.74
CA TRP A 145 -5.45 -21.14 -4.79
C TRP A 145 -6.28 -22.17 -4.02
N ALA A 146 -5.98 -23.47 -4.18
CA ALA A 146 -6.63 -24.53 -3.42
C ALA A 146 -6.47 -24.34 -1.90
N ARG A 147 -5.25 -24.03 -1.45
CA ARG A 147 -4.96 -23.73 -0.04
C ARG A 147 -5.71 -22.50 0.45
N THR A 148 -5.80 -21.45 -0.36
CA THR A 148 -6.52 -20.22 -0.01
C THR A 148 -8.03 -20.48 0.11
N MET A 149 -8.61 -21.21 -0.84
CA MET A 149 -10.03 -21.57 -0.80
C MET A 149 -10.34 -22.50 0.38
N GLY A 150 -9.49 -23.49 0.64
CA GLY A 150 -9.61 -24.37 1.81
C GLY A 150 -9.51 -23.60 3.13
N ALA A 151 -8.61 -22.60 3.20
CA ALA A 151 -8.50 -21.71 4.35
C ALA A 151 -9.79 -20.91 4.60
N ILE A 152 -10.35 -20.30 3.55
CA ILE A 152 -11.60 -19.54 3.62
C ILE A 152 -12.74 -20.45 4.08
N ALA A 153 -12.88 -21.63 3.47
CA ALA A 153 -13.89 -22.60 3.82
C ALA A 153 -13.77 -23.07 5.28
N ALA A 154 -12.55 -23.36 5.76
CA ALA A 154 -12.31 -23.77 7.14
C ALA A 154 -12.73 -22.69 8.15
N VAL A 155 -12.36 -21.44 7.91
CA VAL A 155 -12.75 -20.31 8.79
C VAL A 155 -14.27 -20.12 8.76
N ALA A 156 -14.89 -20.15 7.57
CA ALA A 156 -16.33 -20.01 7.41
C ALA A 156 -17.10 -21.13 8.13
N LEU A 157 -16.73 -22.39 7.90
CA LEU A 157 -17.37 -23.55 8.55
C LEU A 157 -17.19 -23.52 10.07
N THR A 158 -16.04 -23.07 10.56
CA THR A 158 -15.81 -22.95 12.02
C THR A 158 -16.68 -21.85 12.62
N ALA A 159 -16.87 -20.74 11.91
CA ALA A 159 -17.81 -19.69 12.31
C ALA A 159 -19.26 -20.19 12.28
N THR A 160 -19.66 -20.96 11.28
CA THR A 160 -20.99 -21.60 11.19
C THR A 160 -21.22 -22.60 12.33
N ALA A 161 -20.24 -23.45 12.63
CA ALA A 161 -20.31 -24.39 13.76
C ALA A 161 -20.45 -23.64 15.10
N SER A 162 -19.68 -22.57 15.27
CA SER A 162 -19.76 -21.68 16.42
C SER A 162 -21.16 -21.06 16.56
N PHE A 163 -21.69 -20.49 15.47
CA PHE A 163 -23.04 -19.93 15.44
C PHE A 163 -24.11 -20.97 15.76
N SER A 164 -24.00 -22.18 15.21
CA SER A 164 -24.94 -23.27 15.48
C SER A 164 -24.99 -23.65 16.96
N LEU A 165 -23.87 -23.64 17.67
CA LEU A 165 -23.84 -23.90 19.12
C LEU A 165 -24.44 -22.75 19.93
N LEU A 166 -24.20 -21.50 19.53
CA LEU A 166 -24.78 -20.33 20.19
C LEU A 166 -26.29 -20.20 20.00
N TRP A 167 -26.81 -20.72 18.89
CA TRP A 167 -28.24 -20.68 18.55
C TRP A 167 -29.02 -21.90 19.02
N ALA A 168 -28.35 -22.92 19.55
CA ALA A 168 -29.01 -24.08 20.12
C ALA A 168 -29.78 -23.68 21.39
N GLU A 169 -30.98 -24.24 21.60
CA GLU A 169 -31.77 -23.96 22.81
C GLU A 169 -31.00 -24.35 24.08
N ALA A 170 -30.92 -23.43 25.03
CA ALA A 170 -30.20 -23.61 26.28
C ALA A 170 -30.88 -24.66 27.17
N GLY A 171 -30.32 -25.87 27.21
CA GLY A 171 -30.69 -26.94 28.15
C GLY A 171 -29.47 -27.43 28.96
N THR A 172 -29.62 -28.53 29.70
CA THR A 172 -28.54 -29.20 30.48
C THR A 172 -27.31 -29.56 29.61
N SER A 173 -27.45 -29.55 28.29
CA SER A 173 -26.39 -29.73 27.28
C SER A 173 -25.44 -28.52 27.12
N SER A 174 -25.77 -27.35 27.67
CA SER A 174 -24.99 -26.10 27.44
C SER A 174 -23.53 -26.21 27.92
N TYR A 175 -23.27 -26.81 29.08
CA TYR A 175 -21.90 -26.99 29.58
C TYR A 175 -21.10 -28.02 28.77
N LEU A 176 -21.76 -29.04 28.22
CA LEU A 176 -21.11 -30.01 27.34
C LEU A 176 -20.74 -29.35 26.00
N ALA A 177 -21.63 -28.51 25.45
CA ALA A 177 -21.35 -27.70 24.27
C ALA A 177 -20.21 -26.69 24.53
N ALA A 178 -20.21 -26.00 25.67
CA ALA A 178 -19.13 -25.10 26.10
C ALA A 178 -17.78 -25.83 26.20
N GLY A 179 -17.77 -26.99 26.86
CA GLY A 179 -16.60 -27.85 27.00
C GLY A 179 -16.09 -28.38 25.66
N ALA A 180 -16.99 -28.78 24.75
CA ALA A 180 -16.64 -29.24 23.41
C ALA A 180 -16.03 -28.10 22.56
N ALA A 181 -16.63 -26.91 22.60
CA ALA A 181 -16.11 -25.72 21.93
C ALA A 181 -14.73 -25.32 22.48
N PHE A 182 -14.56 -25.35 23.80
CA PHE A 182 -13.29 -25.06 24.45
C PHE A 182 -12.21 -26.08 24.05
N PHE A 183 -12.53 -27.37 24.10
CA PHE A 183 -11.62 -28.43 23.69
C PHE A 183 -11.21 -28.28 22.22
N ALA A 184 -12.18 -28.02 21.33
CA ALA A 184 -11.88 -27.76 19.92
C ALA A 184 -10.97 -26.53 19.76
N ALA A 185 -11.24 -25.42 20.44
CA ALA A 185 -10.39 -24.23 20.40
C ALA A 185 -8.94 -24.54 20.80
N VAL A 186 -8.74 -25.31 21.87
CA VAL A 186 -7.41 -25.75 22.34
C VAL A 186 -6.74 -26.64 21.30
N VAL A 187 -7.46 -27.62 20.73
CA VAL A 187 -6.93 -28.51 19.69
C VAL A 187 -6.47 -27.72 18.47
N PHE A 188 -7.29 -26.78 17.98
CA PHE A 188 -6.92 -25.93 16.84
C PHE A 188 -5.74 -25.00 17.14
N LEU A 189 -5.67 -24.42 18.34
CA LEU A 189 -4.54 -23.60 18.78
C LEU A 189 -3.24 -24.41 18.84
N VAL A 190 -3.29 -25.61 19.43
CA VAL A 190 -2.13 -26.50 19.55
C VAL A 190 -1.71 -27.01 18.17
N ALA A 191 -2.65 -27.51 17.38
CA ALA A 191 -2.38 -27.98 16.02
C ALA A 191 -1.78 -26.86 15.15
N GLY A 192 -2.36 -25.66 15.17
CA GLY A 192 -1.82 -24.51 14.45
C GLY A 192 -0.41 -24.15 14.90
N SER A 193 -0.14 -24.18 16.20
CA SER A 193 1.20 -23.92 16.75
C SER A 193 2.22 -24.98 16.33
N VAL A 194 1.85 -26.27 16.38
CA VAL A 194 2.71 -27.39 15.97
C VAL A 194 2.99 -27.35 14.47
N VAL A 195 1.96 -27.13 13.64
CA VAL A 195 2.12 -27.02 12.18
C VAL A 195 3.05 -25.87 11.80
N GLY A 196 2.94 -24.72 12.48
CA GLY A 196 3.82 -23.58 12.24
C GLY A 196 5.26 -23.81 12.71
N ARG A 197 5.46 -24.38 13.90
CA ARG A 197 6.78 -24.50 14.53
C ARG A 197 7.57 -25.74 14.11
N VAL A 198 6.89 -26.86 13.92
CA VAL A 198 7.51 -28.16 13.62
C VAL A 198 7.57 -28.40 12.13
N TYR A 199 6.46 -28.13 11.42
CA TYR A 199 6.36 -28.40 9.98
C TYR A 199 6.67 -27.19 9.10
N GLY A 200 6.83 -25.99 9.70
CA GLY A 200 7.17 -24.77 8.97
C GLY A 200 6.04 -24.22 8.08
N ASP A 201 4.84 -24.80 8.10
CA ASP A 201 3.72 -24.31 7.30
C ASP A 201 3.01 -23.14 7.97
N THR A 202 3.51 -21.93 7.67
CA THR A 202 2.99 -20.67 8.20
C THR A 202 1.54 -20.39 7.79
N GLY A 203 1.12 -20.84 6.60
CA GLY A 203 -0.23 -20.62 6.09
C GLY A 203 -1.25 -21.48 6.83
N ALA A 204 -1.00 -22.78 6.93
CA ALA A 204 -1.87 -23.69 7.67
C ALA A 204 -1.92 -23.34 9.17
N SER A 205 -0.78 -22.95 9.75
CA SER A 205 -0.70 -22.46 11.14
C SER A 205 -1.62 -21.27 11.39
N LEU A 206 -1.60 -20.27 10.50
CA LEU A 206 -2.46 -19.09 10.60
C LEU A 206 -3.94 -19.48 10.55
N VAL A 207 -4.33 -20.34 9.61
CA VAL A 207 -5.72 -20.79 9.42
C VAL A 207 -6.24 -21.51 10.67
N LEU A 208 -5.50 -22.51 11.14
CA LEU A 208 -5.86 -23.28 12.33
C LEU A 208 -5.99 -22.36 13.56
N GLY A 209 -5.03 -21.45 13.75
CA GLY A 209 -5.11 -20.49 14.85
C GLY A 209 -6.28 -19.52 14.71
N THR A 210 -6.64 -19.08 13.49
CA THR A 210 -7.83 -18.23 13.29
C THR A 210 -9.13 -18.99 13.53
N CYS A 211 -9.20 -20.29 13.24
CA CYS A 211 -10.36 -21.13 13.57
C CYS A 211 -10.55 -21.30 15.09
N ALA A 212 -9.47 -21.27 15.87
CA ALA A 212 -9.57 -21.33 17.34
C ALA A 212 -10.29 -20.11 17.95
N LEU A 213 -10.27 -18.95 17.27
CA LEU A 213 -10.84 -17.71 17.79
C LEU A 213 -12.37 -17.76 17.98
N PRO A 214 -13.20 -18.04 16.95
CA PRO A 214 -14.64 -18.15 17.14
C PRO A 214 -15.02 -19.29 18.11
N LEU A 215 -14.28 -20.39 18.14
CA LEU A 215 -14.50 -21.48 19.11
C LEU A 215 -14.22 -21.04 20.57
N SER A 216 -13.20 -20.21 20.78
CA SER A 216 -12.91 -19.66 22.11
C SER A 216 -13.99 -18.67 22.57
N LEU A 217 -14.56 -17.89 21.63
CA LEU A 217 -15.69 -17.00 21.90
C LEU A 217 -16.91 -17.82 22.35
N THR A 218 -17.26 -18.87 21.62
CA THR A 218 -18.44 -19.69 21.92
C THR A 218 -18.30 -20.46 23.22
N ALA A 219 -17.11 -21.01 23.48
CA ALA A 219 -16.81 -21.63 24.77
C ALA A 219 -17.08 -20.67 25.93
N GLY A 220 -16.50 -19.47 25.90
CA GLY A 220 -16.63 -18.49 26.97
C GLY A 220 -18.06 -17.98 27.12
N PHE A 221 -18.75 -17.79 26.00
CA PHE A 221 -20.15 -17.37 26.01
C PHE A 221 -21.06 -18.41 26.67
N LEU A 222 -20.90 -19.70 26.33
CA LEU A 222 -21.76 -20.78 26.83
C LEU A 222 -21.43 -21.22 28.26
N PHE A 223 -20.23 -20.93 28.78
CA PHE A 223 -19.89 -21.22 30.18
C PHE A 223 -20.66 -20.36 31.17
N VAL A 224 -21.16 -19.20 30.74
CA VAL A 224 -21.94 -18.31 31.59
C VAL A 224 -23.39 -18.82 31.64
N PRO A 225 -23.95 -19.11 32.83
CA PRO A 225 -25.35 -19.48 32.95
C PRO A 225 -26.28 -18.27 32.92
N GLY A 226 -27.52 -18.49 32.49
CA GLY A 226 -28.61 -17.51 32.60
C GLY A 226 -29.04 -16.94 31.25
N ALA A 227 -29.75 -15.81 31.30
CA ALA A 227 -30.20 -15.11 30.11
C ALA A 227 -29.01 -14.41 29.43
N VAL A 228 -28.99 -14.45 28.10
CA VAL A 228 -27.94 -13.83 27.28
C VAL A 228 -27.84 -12.33 27.60
N GLY A 229 -26.63 -11.89 27.92
CA GLY A 229 -26.34 -10.49 28.25
C GLY A 229 -24.84 -10.22 28.32
N ALA A 230 -24.47 -9.04 28.82
CA ALA A 230 -23.08 -8.57 28.91
C ALA A 230 -22.08 -9.58 29.53
N PRO A 231 -22.41 -10.34 30.59
CA PRO A 231 -21.49 -11.31 31.18
C PRO A 231 -21.05 -12.42 30.20
N HIS A 232 -21.92 -12.82 29.27
CA HIS A 232 -21.62 -13.85 28.27
C HIS A 232 -20.60 -13.33 27.25
N VAL A 233 -20.81 -12.10 26.77
CA VAL A 233 -19.88 -11.41 25.86
C VAL A 233 -18.54 -11.16 26.54
N LEU A 234 -18.55 -10.80 27.82
CA LEU A 234 -17.35 -10.58 28.62
C LEU A 234 -16.45 -11.83 28.65
N LEU A 235 -16.98 -12.98 29.08
CA LEU A 235 -16.18 -14.19 29.19
C LEU A 235 -15.74 -14.71 27.81
N GLY A 236 -16.62 -14.65 26.81
CA GLY A 236 -16.27 -14.98 25.42
C GLY A 236 -15.12 -14.11 24.91
N ALA A 237 -15.22 -12.79 25.05
CA ALA A 237 -14.18 -11.86 24.60
C ALA A 237 -12.86 -12.03 25.39
N ALA A 238 -12.93 -12.33 26.68
CA ALA A 238 -11.76 -12.65 27.49
C ALA A 238 -11.03 -13.91 26.99
N LEU A 239 -11.76 -14.98 26.66
CA LEU A 239 -11.15 -16.19 26.09
C LEU A 239 -10.57 -15.95 24.70
N VAL A 240 -11.22 -15.16 23.84
CA VAL A 240 -10.64 -14.75 22.54
C VAL A 240 -9.35 -13.96 22.76
N THR A 241 -9.33 -13.04 23.72
CA THR A 241 -8.14 -12.24 24.06
C THR A 241 -7.00 -13.16 24.48
N ALA A 242 -7.25 -14.09 25.41
CA ALA A 242 -6.26 -15.06 25.88
C ALA A 242 -5.73 -15.94 24.73
N THR A 243 -6.64 -16.46 23.89
CA THR A 243 -6.31 -17.30 22.73
C THR A 243 -5.45 -16.55 21.71
N ALA A 244 -5.81 -15.30 21.38
CA ALA A 244 -5.04 -14.46 20.46
C ALA A 244 -3.65 -14.12 21.01
N ILE A 245 -3.53 -13.83 22.31
CA ILE A 245 -2.22 -13.60 22.95
C ILE A 245 -1.37 -14.86 22.95
N LEU A 246 -1.95 -16.03 23.26
CA LEU A 246 -1.24 -17.31 23.20
C LEU A 246 -0.75 -17.60 21.77
N LEU A 247 -1.59 -17.39 20.76
CA LEU A 247 -1.20 -17.54 19.36
C LEU A 247 -0.08 -16.56 18.97
N LEU A 248 -0.11 -15.31 19.42
CA LEU A 248 1.00 -14.36 19.22
C LEU A 248 2.32 -14.86 19.80
N ARG A 249 2.28 -15.52 20.96
CA ARG A 249 3.48 -16.00 21.67
C ARG A 249 4.00 -17.31 21.11
N VAL A 250 3.11 -18.23 20.74
CA VAL A 250 3.47 -19.61 20.42
C VAL A 250 3.57 -19.85 18.91
N SER A 251 2.70 -19.28 18.07
CA SER A 251 2.67 -19.63 16.63
C SER A 251 3.88 -19.11 15.84
N GLY A 252 4.44 -17.95 16.22
CA GLY A 252 5.52 -17.29 15.45
C GLY A 252 5.07 -16.66 14.12
N VAL A 253 3.77 -16.73 13.80
CA VAL A 253 3.16 -16.21 12.57
C VAL A 253 1.94 -15.35 12.90
N GLY A 254 1.31 -14.75 11.89
CA GLY A 254 0.01 -14.09 12.08
C GLY A 254 0.01 -12.84 12.98
N THR A 255 1.17 -12.19 13.20
CA THR A 255 1.29 -11.04 14.11
C THR A 255 0.23 -9.98 13.88
N THR A 256 -0.02 -9.61 12.63
CA THR A 256 -1.05 -8.63 12.26
C THR A 256 -2.44 -9.06 12.75
N THR A 257 -2.87 -10.27 12.37
CA THR A 257 -4.20 -10.80 12.67
C THR A 257 -4.41 -10.94 14.16
N TYR A 258 -3.50 -11.61 14.87
CA TYR A 258 -3.70 -11.87 16.29
C TYR A 258 -3.52 -10.62 17.16
N THR A 259 -2.70 -9.64 16.74
CA THR A 259 -2.65 -8.33 17.41
C THR A 259 -3.98 -7.59 17.24
N ALA A 260 -4.54 -7.60 16.02
CA ALA A 260 -5.83 -6.96 15.77
C ALA A 260 -6.95 -7.63 16.61
N THR A 261 -7.02 -8.95 16.57
CA THR A 261 -8.01 -9.72 17.35
C THR A 261 -7.84 -9.49 18.84
N ALA A 262 -6.62 -9.53 19.38
CA ALA A 262 -6.37 -9.32 20.81
C ALA A 262 -6.85 -7.94 21.28
N LEU A 263 -6.59 -6.88 20.50
CA LEU A 263 -7.02 -5.53 20.84
C LEU A 263 -8.54 -5.35 20.72
N VAL A 264 -9.16 -5.90 19.67
CA VAL A 264 -10.62 -5.84 19.51
C VAL A 264 -11.31 -6.58 20.65
N SER A 265 -10.93 -7.83 20.90
CA SER A 265 -11.52 -8.65 21.97
C SER A 265 -11.24 -8.09 23.37
N LEU A 266 -10.07 -7.51 23.62
CA LEU A 266 -9.79 -6.83 24.88
C LEU A 266 -10.70 -5.62 25.09
N ALA A 267 -10.87 -4.77 24.07
CA ALA A 267 -11.77 -3.63 24.14
C ALA A 267 -13.23 -4.06 24.32
N THR A 268 -13.65 -5.14 23.66
CA THR A 268 -14.98 -5.75 23.87
C THR A 268 -15.14 -6.27 25.30
N ALA A 269 -14.15 -6.94 25.87
CA ALA A 269 -14.18 -7.41 27.25
C ALA A 269 -14.26 -6.23 28.25
N VAL A 270 -13.50 -5.16 28.03
CA VAL A 270 -13.59 -3.95 28.86
C VAL A 270 -14.97 -3.30 28.75
N ALA A 271 -15.51 -3.13 27.54
CA ALA A 271 -16.84 -2.57 27.34
C ALA A 271 -17.93 -3.43 27.99
N ALA A 272 -17.86 -4.76 27.84
CA ALA A 272 -18.77 -5.68 28.49
C ALA A 272 -18.64 -5.65 30.03
N THR A 273 -17.43 -5.45 30.57
CA THR A 273 -17.23 -5.27 32.01
C THR A 273 -17.94 -4.00 32.50
N VAL A 274 -17.79 -2.88 31.79
CA VAL A 274 -18.48 -1.63 32.12
C VAL A 274 -19.99 -1.82 32.08
N ASP A 275 -20.50 -2.50 31.07
CA ASP A 275 -21.92 -2.84 30.96
C ASP A 275 -22.40 -3.68 32.15
N THR A 276 -21.67 -4.75 32.51
CA THR A 276 -22.03 -5.60 33.66
C THR A 276 -22.03 -4.88 35.02
N LEU A 277 -21.18 -3.86 35.21
CA LEU A 277 -21.03 -3.18 36.48
C LEU A 277 -21.89 -1.93 36.61
N ALA A 278 -22.15 -1.24 35.49
CA ALA A 278 -22.80 0.06 35.47
C ALA A 278 -24.14 0.09 34.73
N ASP A 279 -24.56 -1.02 34.12
CA ASP A 279 -25.78 -1.13 33.29
C ASP A 279 -25.86 0.02 32.27
N ALA A 280 -24.72 0.24 31.59
CA ALA A 280 -24.51 1.39 30.75
C ALA A 280 -25.18 1.19 29.38
N PRO A 281 -25.96 2.15 28.87
CA PRO A 281 -26.63 1.96 27.59
C PRO A 281 -25.62 1.83 26.44
N THR A 282 -25.94 0.94 25.49
CA THR A 282 -25.04 0.50 24.41
C THR A 282 -24.47 1.65 23.58
N TYR A 283 -25.23 2.73 23.36
CA TYR A 283 -24.76 3.89 22.61
C TYR A 283 -23.63 4.64 23.32
N ARG A 284 -23.63 4.69 24.66
CA ARG A 284 -22.56 5.30 25.46
C ARG A 284 -21.30 4.45 25.43
N LEU A 285 -21.46 3.13 25.52
CA LEU A 285 -20.35 2.18 25.34
C LEU A 285 -19.72 2.34 23.95
N GLY A 286 -20.55 2.43 22.91
CA GLY A 286 -20.10 2.68 21.54
C GLY A 286 -19.26 3.95 21.41
N ALA A 287 -19.72 5.07 21.98
CA ALA A 287 -18.98 6.33 21.97
C ALA A 287 -17.65 6.27 22.74
N GLY A 288 -17.63 5.60 23.89
CA GLY A 288 -16.41 5.35 24.65
C GLY A 288 -15.39 4.53 23.85
N VAL A 289 -15.85 3.46 23.18
CA VAL A 289 -15.02 2.63 22.30
C VAL A 289 -14.45 3.44 21.13
N VAL A 290 -15.23 4.32 20.50
CA VAL A 290 -14.73 5.23 19.44
C VAL A 290 -13.60 6.12 19.96
N GLY A 291 -13.80 6.75 21.12
CA GLY A 291 -12.77 7.59 21.74
C GLY A 291 -11.46 6.83 21.99
N VAL A 292 -11.55 5.65 22.61
CA VAL A 292 -10.38 4.80 22.89
C VAL A 292 -9.73 4.29 21.59
N ALA A 293 -10.52 3.90 20.59
CA ALA A 293 -10.01 3.38 19.32
C ALA A 293 -9.22 4.44 18.52
N LEU A 294 -9.69 5.69 18.53
CA LEU A 294 -9.00 6.81 17.88
C LEU A 294 -7.74 7.26 18.64
N LEU A 295 -7.76 7.20 19.98
CA LEU A 295 -6.55 7.38 20.79
C LEU A 295 -5.52 6.27 20.51
N LEU A 296 -5.97 5.02 20.43
CA LEU A 296 -5.14 3.88 20.06
C LEU A 296 -4.54 4.06 18.65
N LEU A 297 -5.32 4.58 17.70
CA LEU A 297 -4.84 4.87 16.34
C LEU A 297 -3.75 5.94 16.34
N GLY A 298 -3.90 7.00 17.15
CA GLY A 298 -2.88 8.05 17.33
C GLY A 298 -1.61 7.55 18.04
N ALA A 299 -1.73 6.57 18.93
CA ALA A 299 -0.61 5.94 19.63
C ALA A 299 0.01 4.77 18.85
N ALA A 300 -0.60 4.33 17.75
CA ALA A 300 -0.24 3.08 17.06
C ALA A 300 1.24 2.98 16.65
N PRO A 301 1.89 4.02 16.07
CA PRO A 301 3.31 3.94 15.73
C PRO A 301 4.21 3.73 16.95
N ARG A 302 3.93 4.43 18.07
CA ARG A 302 4.71 4.33 19.30
C ARG A 302 4.57 2.94 19.93
N LEU A 303 3.35 2.41 19.97
CA LEU A 303 3.07 1.06 20.45
C LEU A 303 3.73 -0.01 19.58
N ALA A 304 3.72 0.16 18.26
CA ALA A 304 4.37 -0.77 17.34
C ALA A 304 5.90 -0.82 17.54
N ILE A 305 6.55 0.34 17.73
CA ILE A 305 7.98 0.44 18.05
C ILE A 305 8.28 -0.25 19.38
N LEU A 306 7.46 -0.01 20.41
CA LEU A 306 7.61 -0.60 21.74
C LEU A 306 7.43 -2.13 21.71
N LEU A 307 6.39 -2.63 21.03
CA LEU A 307 6.10 -4.07 20.91
C LEU A 307 7.18 -4.81 20.11
N ALA A 308 7.75 -4.17 19.10
CA ALA A 308 8.84 -4.72 18.30
C ALA A 308 10.23 -4.56 18.94
N LYS A 309 10.32 -3.84 20.07
CA LYS A 309 11.58 -3.54 20.77
C LYS A 309 12.62 -2.92 19.82
N LEU A 310 12.20 -2.00 18.97
CA LEU A 310 13.12 -1.25 18.13
C LEU A 310 14.01 -0.37 19.01
N PRO A 311 15.35 -0.43 18.86
CA PRO A 311 16.23 0.46 19.59
C PRO A 311 15.92 1.90 19.17
N LEU A 312 15.63 2.76 20.14
CA LEU A 312 15.53 4.20 19.92
C LEU A 312 16.95 4.77 19.94
N PRO A 313 17.32 5.64 19.00
CA PRO A 313 18.61 6.33 19.07
C PRO A 313 18.68 7.11 20.39
N PRO A 314 19.80 7.06 21.13
CA PRO A 314 19.96 7.87 22.32
C PRO A 314 19.86 9.34 21.93
N VAL A 315 19.14 10.13 22.73
CA VAL A 315 19.11 11.58 22.58
C VAL A 315 20.21 12.12 23.49
N PRO A 316 21.21 12.86 22.97
CA PRO A 316 22.28 13.42 23.77
C PRO A 316 21.69 14.30 24.89
N ALA A 317 22.19 14.13 26.12
CA ALA A 317 21.74 14.93 27.24
C ALA A 317 22.22 16.39 27.07
N PRO A 318 21.44 17.40 27.51
CA PRO A 318 21.91 18.79 27.45
C PRO A 318 23.24 18.96 28.19
N GLY A 319 24.31 19.27 27.45
CA GLY A 319 25.67 19.43 27.99
C GLY A 319 26.67 18.35 27.57
N THR A 320 26.24 17.29 26.86
CA THR A 320 27.17 16.39 26.17
C THR A 320 27.67 17.04 24.88
N SER A 321 28.97 16.96 24.61
CA SER A 321 29.54 17.43 23.36
C SER A 321 28.95 16.62 22.19
N VAL A 322 28.71 17.31 21.07
CA VAL A 322 28.31 16.68 19.80
C VAL A 322 29.55 16.45 18.92
N ASP A 323 30.73 16.62 19.51
CA ASP A 323 32.01 16.47 18.81
C ASP A 323 32.32 14.97 18.68
N PRO A 324 32.45 14.42 17.45
CA PRO A 324 32.75 13.01 17.22
C PRO A 324 34.09 12.53 17.84
N ALA A 325 34.91 13.45 18.34
CA ALA A 325 36.20 13.17 18.96
C ALA A 325 36.13 12.91 20.48
N GLU A 326 35.00 13.20 21.14
CA GLU A 326 34.81 12.90 22.57
C GLU A 326 34.01 11.59 22.74
N ASP A 327 34.57 10.63 23.49
CA ASP A 327 33.93 9.33 23.76
C ASP A 327 32.65 9.52 24.61
N ASP A 328 31.48 9.32 24.00
CA ASP A 328 30.21 9.24 24.73
C ASP A 328 30.06 7.84 25.35
N PRO A 329 29.77 7.70 26.66
CA PRO A 329 29.41 6.40 27.24
C PRO A 329 28.21 5.72 26.56
N ASP A 330 27.35 6.45 25.86
CA ASP A 330 26.24 5.90 25.06
C ASP A 330 26.69 5.38 23.67
N ASP A 331 27.84 5.81 23.13
CA ASP A 331 28.45 5.26 21.91
C ASP A 331 28.96 3.82 22.11
N ALA A 332 29.23 3.43 23.37
CA ALA A 332 29.61 2.07 23.74
C ALA A 332 28.47 1.05 23.60
N ARG A 333 27.22 1.49 23.33
CA ARG A 333 26.13 0.55 23.00
C ARG A 333 26.33 0.03 21.58
N THR A 334 26.87 -1.17 21.46
CA THR A 334 26.90 -1.92 20.20
C THR A 334 25.52 -1.92 19.55
N MET A 335 25.33 -1.10 18.51
CA MET A 335 24.11 -1.08 17.74
C MET A 335 23.90 -2.48 17.13
N PRO A 336 22.67 -3.03 17.17
CA PRO A 336 22.42 -4.33 16.55
C PRO A 336 22.81 -4.31 15.07
N THR A 337 23.21 -5.45 14.52
CA THR A 337 23.49 -5.57 13.09
C THR A 337 22.30 -5.13 12.25
N PHE A 338 22.55 -4.58 11.05
CA PHE A 338 21.53 -4.10 10.12
C PHE A 338 20.39 -5.11 9.90
N ASP A 339 20.70 -6.41 9.77
CA ASP A 339 19.71 -7.47 9.59
C ASP A 339 18.73 -7.59 10.76
N VAL A 340 19.23 -7.44 11.99
CA VAL A 340 18.40 -7.47 13.20
C VAL A 340 17.48 -6.25 13.24
N LEU A 341 17.97 -5.07 12.88
CA LEU A 341 17.12 -3.88 12.76
C LEU A 341 16.06 -4.06 11.66
N ALA A 342 16.43 -4.60 10.50
CA ALA A 342 15.50 -4.85 9.40
C ALA A 342 14.38 -5.81 9.80
N GLN A 343 14.72 -6.89 10.52
CA GLN A 343 13.74 -7.83 11.08
C GLN A 343 12.81 -7.18 12.11
N ARG A 344 13.35 -6.40 13.07
CA ARG A 344 12.53 -5.67 14.06
C ARG A 344 11.64 -4.62 13.41
N ALA A 345 12.13 -3.92 12.39
CA ALA A 345 11.34 -2.97 11.60
C ALA A 345 10.20 -3.67 10.85
N ALA A 346 10.46 -4.84 10.26
CA ALA A 346 9.41 -5.65 9.64
C ALA A 346 8.35 -6.11 10.66
N GLN A 347 8.78 -6.50 11.85
CA GLN A 347 7.88 -6.89 12.94
C GLN A 347 7.04 -5.70 13.43
N ALA A 348 7.64 -4.52 13.58
CA ALA A 348 6.91 -3.30 13.92
C ALA A 348 5.85 -2.94 12.89
N ARG A 349 6.15 -3.08 11.59
CA ARG A 349 5.14 -2.88 10.53
C ARG A 349 3.95 -3.83 10.68
N ARG A 350 4.17 -5.09 11.07
CA ARG A 350 3.10 -6.07 11.31
C ARG A 350 2.25 -5.69 12.52
N TYR A 351 2.87 -5.32 13.64
CA TYR A 351 2.16 -4.81 14.82
C TYR A 351 1.36 -3.54 14.49
N LEU A 352 1.96 -2.59 13.78
CA LEU A 352 1.31 -1.35 13.37
C LEU A 352 0.07 -1.63 12.52
N THR A 353 0.16 -2.52 11.53
CA THR A 353 -1.01 -2.91 10.73
C THR A 353 -2.09 -3.57 11.60
N GLY A 354 -1.71 -4.43 12.57
CA GLY A 354 -2.67 -5.04 13.49
C GLY A 354 -3.40 -4.02 14.36
N ILE A 355 -2.67 -3.05 14.92
CA ILE A 355 -3.24 -1.97 15.74
C ILE A 355 -4.16 -1.08 14.88
N VAL A 356 -3.74 -0.71 13.67
CA VAL A 356 -4.57 0.10 12.75
C VAL A 356 -5.87 -0.63 12.39
N VAL A 357 -5.81 -1.93 12.06
CA VAL A 357 -7.00 -2.73 11.76
C VAL A 357 -7.92 -2.83 12.97
N ALA A 358 -7.38 -3.06 14.18
CA ALA A 358 -8.19 -3.05 15.40
C ALA A 358 -8.87 -1.71 15.64
N SER A 359 -8.14 -0.60 15.53
CA SER A 359 -8.70 0.75 15.66
C SER A 359 -9.81 1.00 14.66
N VAL A 360 -9.66 0.59 13.40
CA VAL A 360 -10.71 0.70 12.38
C VAL A 360 -11.95 -0.09 12.80
N VAL A 361 -11.79 -1.37 13.13
CA VAL A 361 -12.92 -2.25 13.51
C VAL A 361 -13.65 -1.68 14.73
N LEU A 362 -12.92 -1.29 15.78
CA LEU A 362 -13.50 -0.71 16.99
C LEU A 362 -14.19 0.62 16.72
N THR A 363 -13.60 1.48 15.88
CA THR A 363 -14.20 2.76 15.51
C THR A 363 -15.48 2.56 14.72
N VAL A 364 -15.50 1.64 13.74
CA VAL A 364 -16.71 1.36 12.94
C VAL A 364 -17.81 0.77 13.81
N VAL A 365 -17.53 -0.29 14.57
CA VAL A 365 -18.53 -0.94 15.44
C VAL A 365 -19.02 0.02 16.51
N GLY A 366 -18.11 0.71 17.21
CA GLY A 366 -18.46 1.68 18.25
C GLY A 366 -19.29 2.85 17.71
N SER A 367 -18.99 3.34 16.51
CA SER A 367 -19.77 4.40 15.85
C SER A 367 -21.17 3.93 15.49
N LEU A 368 -21.31 2.72 14.93
CA LEU A 368 -22.63 2.17 14.62
C LEU A 368 -23.50 1.99 15.88
N LEU A 369 -22.89 1.57 17.00
CA LEU A 369 -23.58 1.49 18.29
C LEU A 369 -23.96 2.88 18.81
N ALA A 370 -23.06 3.86 18.71
CA ALA A 370 -23.31 5.23 19.15
C ALA A 370 -24.41 5.93 18.32
N ALA A 371 -24.47 5.64 17.02
CA ALA A 371 -25.42 6.25 16.09
C ALA A 371 -26.88 5.82 16.32
N ARG A 372 -27.12 4.62 16.89
CA ARG A 372 -28.48 4.15 17.19
C ARG A 372 -29.20 4.99 18.25
N GLY A 373 -28.46 5.55 19.21
CA GLY A 373 -29.06 6.26 20.33
C GLY A 373 -29.85 5.34 21.27
N GLU A 374 -30.75 5.92 22.05
CA GLU A 374 -31.57 5.21 23.04
C GLU A 374 -32.87 4.65 22.45
N ASN A 375 -33.43 5.33 21.45
CA ASN A 375 -34.66 4.95 20.76
C ASN A 375 -34.42 4.89 19.25
N ASP A 376 -34.68 3.75 18.62
CA ASP A 376 -34.50 3.53 17.18
C ASP A 376 -35.43 4.38 16.30
N THR A 377 -36.42 5.06 16.88
CA THR A 377 -37.42 5.86 16.17
C THR A 377 -37.07 7.34 16.03
N ILE A 378 -36.12 7.85 16.83
CA ILE A 378 -35.77 9.28 16.86
C ILE A 378 -34.32 9.45 16.41
N VAL A 379 -34.09 10.41 15.52
CA VAL A 379 -32.76 10.76 15.03
C VAL A 379 -31.88 11.27 16.19
N TYR A 380 -30.89 10.47 16.58
CA TYR A 380 -29.94 10.83 17.63
C TYR A 380 -28.71 11.55 17.07
N TRP A 381 -28.83 12.89 16.95
CA TRP A 381 -27.79 13.75 16.37
C TRP A 381 -26.38 13.58 16.97
N PRO A 382 -26.17 13.52 18.31
CA PRO A 382 -24.82 13.43 18.87
C PRO A 382 -24.05 12.20 18.38
N GLY A 383 -24.71 11.04 18.34
CA GLY A 383 -24.12 9.79 17.85
C GLY A 383 -23.83 9.80 16.35
N ILE A 384 -24.74 10.39 15.55
CA ILE A 384 -24.55 10.54 14.10
C ILE A 384 -23.37 11.46 13.79
N LEU A 385 -23.27 12.61 14.47
CA LEU A 385 -22.15 13.55 14.29
C LEU A 385 -20.82 12.91 14.70
N LEU A 386 -20.78 12.20 15.84
CA LEU A 386 -19.59 11.46 16.26
C LEU A 386 -19.16 10.43 15.21
N SER A 387 -20.11 9.66 14.68
CA SER A 387 -19.86 8.63 13.68
C SER A 387 -19.37 9.22 12.36
N PHE A 388 -19.96 10.33 11.92
CA PHE A 388 -19.52 11.04 10.73
C PHE A 388 -18.10 11.60 10.92
N ALA A 389 -17.82 12.27 12.04
CA ALA A 389 -16.49 12.77 12.36
C ALA A 389 -15.45 11.63 12.39
N ALA A 390 -15.78 10.50 13.04
CA ALA A 390 -14.92 9.33 13.07
C ALA A 390 -14.64 8.76 11.68
N ALA A 391 -15.66 8.69 10.81
CA ALA A 391 -15.48 8.25 9.42
C ALA A 391 -14.50 9.13 8.65
N VAL A 392 -14.64 10.46 8.80
CA VAL A 392 -13.74 11.42 8.15
C VAL A 392 -12.32 11.31 8.70
N VAL A 393 -12.14 11.18 10.02
CA VAL A 393 -10.82 10.94 10.64
C VAL A 393 -10.17 9.69 10.06
N LEU A 394 -10.89 8.57 9.95
CA LEU A 394 -10.33 7.34 9.36
C LEU A 394 -9.84 7.57 7.92
N MET A 395 -10.65 8.20 7.07
CA MET A 395 -10.28 8.49 5.68
C MET A 395 -9.06 9.41 5.58
N PHE A 396 -9.00 10.49 6.37
CA PHE A 396 -7.88 11.43 6.37
C PHE A 396 -6.60 10.77 6.88
N ARG A 397 -6.69 9.96 7.94
CA ARG A 397 -5.56 9.17 8.45
C ARG A 397 -5.03 8.18 7.43
N GLY A 398 -5.88 7.66 6.55
CA GLY A 398 -5.45 6.84 5.40
C GLY A 398 -4.37 7.50 4.53
N ARG A 399 -4.37 8.84 4.44
CA ARG A 399 -3.36 9.62 3.69
C ARG A 399 -2.01 9.75 4.42
N THR A 400 -1.99 9.57 5.74
CA THR A 400 -0.76 9.71 6.55
C THR A 400 0.12 8.46 6.53
N TYR A 401 -0.47 7.29 6.26
CA TYR A 401 0.27 6.03 6.18
C TYR A 401 0.71 5.75 4.75
N GLY A 402 2.03 5.61 4.53
CA GLY A 402 2.57 5.30 3.19
C GLY A 402 2.32 3.87 2.71
N SER A 403 1.87 2.95 3.57
CA SER A 403 1.61 1.55 3.20
C SER A 403 0.15 1.29 2.88
N VAL A 404 -0.12 0.68 1.72
CA VAL A 404 -1.45 0.22 1.28
C VAL A 404 -2.13 -0.65 2.35
N ARG A 405 -1.36 -1.47 3.08
CA ARG A 405 -1.88 -2.37 4.14
C ARG A 405 -2.53 -1.62 5.31
N GLN A 406 -2.20 -0.35 5.51
CA GLN A 406 -2.75 0.51 6.57
C GLN A 406 -3.76 1.49 5.99
N ALA A 407 -3.47 2.06 4.81
CA ALA A 407 -4.34 3.00 4.14
C ALA A 407 -5.69 2.38 3.72
N VAL A 408 -5.69 1.15 3.17
CA VAL A 408 -6.93 0.49 2.69
C VAL A 408 -7.93 0.23 3.82
N PRO A 409 -7.56 -0.37 4.97
CA PRO A 409 -8.49 -0.51 6.09
C PRO A 409 -9.04 0.83 6.59
N LEU A 410 -8.21 1.87 6.65
CA LEU A 410 -8.62 3.20 7.12
C LEU A 410 -9.66 3.85 6.19
N ILE A 411 -9.34 3.93 4.90
CA ILE A 411 -10.25 4.51 3.89
C ILE A 411 -11.50 3.64 3.78
N GLY A 412 -11.35 2.31 3.69
CA GLY A 412 -12.46 1.37 3.61
C GLY A 412 -13.37 1.44 4.83
N GLY A 413 -12.83 1.49 6.04
CA GLY A 413 -13.60 1.61 7.28
C GLY A 413 -14.39 2.91 7.36
N GLY A 414 -13.78 4.04 6.99
CA GLY A 414 -14.48 5.31 6.86
C GLY A 414 -15.62 5.24 5.84
N THR A 415 -15.37 4.66 4.66
CA THR A 415 -16.38 4.52 3.59
C THR A 415 -17.55 3.63 4.04
N VAL A 416 -17.26 2.49 4.67
CA VAL A 416 -18.28 1.60 5.23
C VAL A 416 -19.12 2.32 6.27
N LEU A 417 -18.51 3.14 7.13
CA LEU A 417 -19.23 3.89 8.15
C LEU A 417 -20.15 4.96 7.54
N VAL A 418 -19.68 5.73 6.55
CA VAL A 418 -20.53 6.70 5.82
C VAL A 418 -21.69 5.97 5.13
N ALA A 419 -21.41 4.86 4.43
CA ALA A 419 -22.44 4.07 3.76
C ALA A 419 -23.48 3.53 4.75
N ALA A 420 -23.04 2.99 5.90
CA ALA A 420 -23.94 2.48 6.93
C ALA A 420 -24.82 3.59 7.55
N LEU A 421 -24.29 4.80 7.76
CA LEU A 421 -25.09 5.95 8.23
C LEU A 421 -26.15 6.36 7.19
N LEU A 422 -25.79 6.39 5.91
CA LEU A 422 -26.72 6.75 4.83
C LEU A 422 -27.81 5.68 4.64
N VAL A 423 -27.44 4.40 4.72
CA VAL A 423 -28.40 3.28 4.71
C VAL A 423 -29.32 3.37 5.93
N GLY A 424 -28.78 3.61 7.12
CA GLY A 424 -29.56 3.85 8.34
C GLY A 424 -30.56 4.97 8.15
N ALA A 425 -30.12 6.14 7.65
CA ALA A 425 -30.99 7.28 7.37
C ALA A 425 -32.08 6.98 6.34
N SER A 426 -31.76 6.15 5.33
CA SER A 426 -32.72 5.73 4.29
C SER A 426 -33.84 4.85 4.86
N ILE A 427 -33.51 4.01 5.85
CA ILE A 427 -34.45 3.11 6.52
C ILE A 427 -35.33 3.89 7.52
N THR A 428 -34.75 4.79 8.30
CA THR A 428 -35.46 5.48 9.39
C THR A 428 -36.31 6.65 8.92
N THR A 429 -35.95 7.30 7.81
CA THR A 429 -36.53 8.60 7.43
C THR A 429 -37.00 8.60 5.97
N SER A 430 -38.05 7.82 5.68
CA SER A 430 -38.62 7.70 4.33
C SER A 430 -39.05 9.04 3.71
N ALA A 431 -39.48 10.00 4.53
CA ALA A 431 -39.84 11.36 4.11
C ALA A 431 -38.66 12.16 3.51
N MET A 432 -37.42 11.78 3.81
CA MET A 432 -36.20 12.45 3.32
C MET A 432 -35.48 11.64 2.25
N ALA A 433 -36.13 10.63 1.65
CA ALA A 433 -35.51 9.73 0.68
C ALA A 433 -34.84 10.48 -0.50
N LEU A 434 -35.47 11.54 -1.03
CA LEU A 434 -34.88 12.36 -2.09
C LEU A 434 -33.61 13.10 -1.63
N VAL A 435 -33.59 13.59 -0.38
CA VAL A 435 -32.42 14.27 0.19
C VAL A 435 -31.28 13.28 0.40
N VAL A 436 -31.57 12.12 1.00
CA VAL A 436 -30.58 11.06 1.22
C VAL A 436 -30.03 10.55 -0.11
N PHE A 437 -30.88 10.35 -1.12
CA PHE A 437 -30.47 10.00 -2.48
C PHE A 437 -29.51 11.04 -3.08
N GLY A 438 -29.85 12.34 -2.98
CA GLY A 438 -28.99 13.43 -3.45
C GLY A 438 -27.63 13.45 -2.74
N VAL A 439 -27.60 13.25 -1.41
CA VAL A 439 -26.36 13.18 -0.62
C VAL A 439 -25.52 11.97 -1.02
N VAL A 440 -26.12 10.80 -1.20
CA VAL A 440 -25.45 9.59 -1.67
C VAL A 440 -24.82 9.84 -3.06
N LEU A 441 -25.58 10.43 -3.98
CA LEU A 441 -25.10 10.71 -5.34
C LEU A 441 -23.92 11.69 -5.34
N LEU A 442 -23.98 12.74 -4.53
CA LEU A 442 -22.85 13.66 -4.32
C LEU A 442 -21.64 12.95 -3.72
N GLY A 443 -21.86 12.04 -2.78
CA GLY A 443 -20.80 11.20 -2.21
C GLY A 443 -20.12 10.31 -3.26
N VAL A 444 -20.90 9.69 -4.15
CA VAL A 444 -20.38 8.89 -5.28
C VAL A 444 -19.53 9.75 -6.22
N LEU A 445 -20.04 10.92 -6.62
CA LEU A 445 -19.30 11.86 -7.47
C LEU A 445 -18.00 12.32 -6.81
N GLY A 446 -18.04 12.64 -5.52
CA GLY A 446 -16.86 13.01 -4.74
C GLY A 446 -15.83 11.88 -4.67
N ALA A 447 -16.27 10.64 -4.42
CA ALA A 447 -15.40 9.47 -4.37
C ALA A 447 -14.74 9.18 -5.74
N LEU A 448 -15.51 9.28 -6.83
CA LEU A 448 -14.97 9.12 -8.19
C LEU A 448 -13.99 10.24 -8.55
N ALA A 449 -14.32 11.50 -8.24
CA ALA A 449 -13.41 12.61 -8.46
C ALA A 449 -12.10 12.45 -7.66
N LEU A 450 -12.18 12.12 -6.37
CA LEU A 450 -11.00 11.91 -5.54
C LEU A 450 -10.20 10.67 -5.95
N GLY A 451 -10.85 9.60 -6.41
CA GLY A 451 -10.18 8.37 -6.82
C GLY A 451 -9.47 8.48 -8.17
N PHE A 452 -10.08 9.14 -9.15
CA PHE A 452 -9.58 9.18 -10.53
C PHE A 452 -8.87 10.48 -10.90
N LEU A 453 -9.32 11.63 -10.38
CA LEU A 453 -8.75 12.94 -10.75
C LEU A 453 -7.68 13.40 -9.76
N ALA A 454 -7.78 13.07 -8.47
CA ALA A 454 -6.76 13.52 -7.51
C ALA A 454 -5.34 12.97 -7.78
N PRO A 455 -5.14 11.71 -8.21
CA PRO A 455 -3.80 11.19 -8.48
C PRO A 455 -3.10 11.85 -9.67
N THR A 456 -3.86 12.41 -10.61
CA THR A 456 -3.33 13.05 -11.82
C THR A 456 -3.04 14.54 -11.64
N GLN A 457 -3.36 15.11 -10.47
CA GLN A 457 -3.20 16.53 -10.18
C GLN A 457 -2.06 16.82 -9.21
N SER A 458 -1.36 17.94 -9.44
CA SER A 458 -0.40 18.50 -8.50
C SER A 458 -1.09 19.47 -7.54
N PHE A 459 -1.17 19.10 -6.25
CA PHE A 459 -1.74 19.97 -5.22
C PHE A 459 -0.73 21.02 -4.74
N SER A 460 -1.15 22.29 -4.73
CA SER A 460 -0.37 23.39 -4.18
C SER A 460 -0.09 23.21 -2.67
N PRO A 461 1.01 23.78 -2.13
CA PRO A 461 1.32 23.69 -0.70
C PRO A 461 0.20 24.22 0.20
N VAL A 462 -0.49 25.30 -0.23
CA VAL A 462 -1.62 25.90 0.51
C VAL A 462 -2.79 24.92 0.61
N MET A 463 -3.12 24.20 -0.48
CA MET A 463 -4.21 23.23 -0.49
C MET A 463 -3.91 22.03 0.42
N ARG A 464 -2.66 21.55 0.41
CA ARG A 464 -2.22 20.49 1.33
C ARG A 464 -2.33 20.96 2.79
N ARG A 465 -1.87 22.18 3.08
CA ARG A 465 -1.95 22.76 4.42
C ARG A 465 -3.39 22.98 4.89
N ALA A 466 -4.28 23.45 4.01
CA ALA A 466 -5.70 23.59 4.33
C ALA A 466 -6.32 22.23 4.68
N THR A 467 -5.97 21.18 3.93
CA THR A 467 -6.42 19.80 4.20
C THR A 467 -5.93 19.29 5.56
N GLU A 468 -4.67 19.57 5.92
CA GLU A 468 -4.12 19.25 7.25
C GLU A 468 -4.85 19.99 8.38
N LEU A 469 -5.18 21.28 8.19
CA LEU A 469 -5.91 22.06 9.18
C LEU A 469 -7.34 21.53 9.37
N VAL A 470 -8.01 21.13 8.29
CA VAL A 470 -9.32 20.48 8.36
C VAL A 470 -9.25 19.16 9.11
N ASP A 471 -8.25 18.32 8.83
CA ASP A 471 -8.03 17.06 9.56
C ASP A 471 -7.90 17.32 11.07
N LEU A 472 -7.04 18.27 11.46
CA LEU A 472 -6.83 18.63 12.86
C LEU A 472 -8.09 19.20 13.52
N ALA A 473 -8.87 20.02 12.80
CA ALA A 473 -10.13 20.55 13.30
C ALA A 473 -11.14 19.43 13.56
N ILE A 474 -11.25 18.45 12.66
CA ILE A 474 -12.16 17.31 12.84
C ILE A 474 -11.69 16.41 13.98
N ILE A 475 -10.39 16.16 14.12
CA ILE A 475 -9.86 15.41 15.27
C ILE A 475 -10.20 16.13 16.58
N ALA A 476 -10.11 17.46 16.62
CA ALA A 476 -10.43 18.25 17.79
C ALA A 476 -11.92 18.19 18.19
N THR A 477 -12.84 17.97 17.23
CA THR A 477 -14.28 17.85 17.54
C THR A 477 -14.68 16.48 18.08
N VAL A 478 -13.87 15.44 17.87
CA VAL A 478 -14.16 14.08 18.35
C VAL A 478 -14.35 14.05 19.87
N LEU A 479 -13.45 14.66 20.64
CA LEU A 479 -13.51 14.62 22.10
C LEU A 479 -14.78 15.28 22.65
N PRO A 480 -15.16 16.52 22.26
CA PRO A 480 -16.45 17.09 22.61
C PRO A 480 -17.65 16.21 22.22
N LEU A 481 -17.63 15.59 21.03
CA LEU A 481 -18.72 14.73 20.56
C LEU A 481 -18.85 13.46 21.41
N VAL A 482 -17.72 12.82 21.77
CA VAL A 482 -17.72 11.68 22.71
C VAL A 482 -18.31 12.11 24.05
N CYS A 483 -17.86 13.24 24.61
CA CYS A 483 -18.40 13.76 25.87
C CYS A 483 -19.90 14.08 25.80
N TRP A 484 -20.38 14.52 24.64
CA TRP A 484 -21.81 14.78 24.43
C TRP A 484 -22.63 13.49 24.41
N VAL A 485 -22.17 12.46 23.69
CA VAL A 485 -22.87 11.16 23.65
C VAL A 485 -22.86 10.48 25.03
N LEU A 486 -21.77 10.60 25.78
CA LEU A 486 -21.67 10.09 27.15
C LEU A 486 -22.57 10.85 28.16
N GLY A 487 -23.16 11.98 27.76
CA GLY A 487 -24.01 12.79 28.63
C GLY A 487 -23.26 13.66 29.64
N LEU A 488 -21.92 13.77 29.53
CA LEU A 488 -21.08 14.52 30.48
C LEU A 488 -21.45 16.01 30.52
N HIS A 489 -21.80 16.62 29.38
CA HIS A 489 -22.27 18.01 29.33
C HIS A 489 -23.61 18.22 30.04
N ALA A 490 -24.50 17.22 30.05
CA ALA A 490 -25.75 17.31 30.78
C ALA A 490 -25.51 17.16 32.28
N LEU A 491 -24.64 16.22 32.67
CA LEU A 491 -24.23 16.00 34.05
C LEU A 491 -23.59 17.26 34.66
N MET A 492 -22.64 17.89 33.96
CA MET A 492 -21.99 19.12 34.44
C MET A 492 -22.93 20.33 34.54
N ARG A 493 -24.01 20.38 33.73
CA ARG A 493 -25.02 21.45 33.83
C ARG A 493 -26.02 21.24 34.97
N GLY A 494 -26.12 20.02 35.48
CA GLY A 494 -27.01 19.66 36.58
C GLY A 494 -26.35 19.69 37.96
N LEU A 495 -25.02 19.83 38.02
CA LEU A 495 -24.24 20.19 39.21
C LEU A 495 -24.25 21.70 39.38
#